data_AF-A0AB35JLW9-F1
#
_entry.id   AF-A0AB35JLW9-F1
#
_cell.length_a   1.000
_cell.length_b   1.000
_cell.length_c   1.000
_cell.angle_alpha   90.00
_cell.angle_beta   90.00
_cell.angle_gamma   90.00
#
_symmetry.space_group_name_H-M   'P 1'
#
loop_
_entity.id
_entity.type
_entity.pdbx_description
1 polymer ?
#
loop_
_entity_poly.entity_id
_entity_poly.type
_entity_poly.pdbx_seq_one_letter_code
_entity_poly.pdbx_strand_id
1 'polypeptide(L)'
;MKTHELAKNLELIATLLKSAPNGDLTQTLRFFQKLVDDNNTKKASANTGRLAFTHVPNSVIESLQNMPLHEVETFLKTNALFVSTASIARLANQLGIEVSKRQSRDALINSITRNLEAGKMNSIIRNEPTTELTITADTTTDPAKDN
;
A
#
# COMPACT_ATOMS: atom_id res chain seq x y z
N MET A 1 -17.47 3.83 -36.59
CA MET A 1 -18.84 4.17 -36.11
C MET A 1 -19.83 3.68 -37.13
N LYS A 2 -20.90 3.02 -36.69
CA LYS A 2 -22.00 2.65 -37.57
C LYS A 2 -22.95 3.84 -37.74
N THR A 3 -23.67 3.91 -38.85
CA THR A 3 -24.56 5.03 -39.20
C THR A 3 -25.62 5.32 -38.13
N HIS A 4 -26.14 4.29 -37.46
CA HIS A 4 -27.10 4.43 -36.37
C HIS A 4 -26.49 5.03 -35.09
N GLU A 5 -25.21 4.79 -34.81
CA GLU A 5 -24.52 5.39 -33.65
C GLU A 5 -24.29 6.89 -33.89
N LEU A 6 -23.95 7.27 -35.13
CA LEU A 6 -23.81 8.67 -35.51
C LEU A 6 -25.15 9.41 -35.43
N ALA A 7 -26.23 8.80 -35.92
CA ALA A 7 -27.57 9.39 -35.84
C ALA A 7 -28.00 9.61 -34.38
N LYS A 8 -27.77 8.63 -33.51
CA LYS A 8 -28.06 8.73 -32.07
C LYS A 8 -27.26 9.83 -31.38
N ASN A 9 -25.98 9.97 -31.73
CA ASN A 9 -25.13 11.03 -31.20
C ASN A 9 -25.59 12.42 -31.67
N LEU A 10 -25.99 12.55 -32.94
CA LEU A 10 -26.53 13.80 -33.48
C LEU A 10 -27.86 14.19 -32.83
N GLU A 11 -28.74 13.23 -32.58
CA GLU A 11 -30.01 13.45 -31.88
C GLU A 11 -29.79 13.92 -30.43
N LEU A 12 -28.81 13.33 -29.75
CA LEU A 12 -28.41 13.71 -28.40
C LEU A 12 -27.82 15.13 -28.36
N ILE A 13 -27.00 15.49 -29.35
CA ILE A 13 -26.46 16.85 -29.48
C ILE A 13 -27.59 17.85 -29.77
N ALA A 14 -28.52 17.51 -30.67
CA ALA A 14 -29.64 18.38 -31.01
C ALA A 14 -30.59 18.63 -29.82
N THR A 15 -30.83 17.61 -28.99
CA THR A 15 -31.64 17.75 -27.77
C THR A 15 -30.94 18.59 -26.70
N LEU A 16 -29.62 18.45 -26.55
CA LEU A 16 -28.79 19.31 -25.67
C LEU A 16 -28.78 20.77 -26.12
N LEU A 17 -28.70 21.03 -27.42
CA LEU A 17 -28.75 22.39 -27.95
C LEU A 17 -30.14 23.01 -27.81
N LYS A 18 -31.21 22.22 -27.93
CA LYS A 18 -32.59 22.67 -27.70
C LYS A 18 -32.89 22.99 -26.23
N SER A 19 -32.25 22.29 -25.28
CA SER A 19 -32.45 22.53 -23.85
C SER A 19 -31.61 23.69 -23.31
N ALA A 20 -30.68 24.22 -24.11
CA ALA A 20 -29.88 25.38 -23.75
C ALA A 20 -30.71 26.67 -23.85
N PRO A 21 -30.46 27.66 -22.98
CA PRO A 21 -31.07 28.98 -23.08
C PRO A 21 -30.69 29.66 -24.40
N ASN A 22 -31.60 30.44 -24.97
CA ASN A 22 -31.36 31.23 -26.19
C ASN A 22 -30.23 32.24 -25.94
N GLY A 23 -29.01 31.87 -26.28
CA GLY A 23 -27.80 32.65 -26.06
C GLY A 23 -26.71 32.27 -27.05
N ASP A 24 -25.56 32.95 -26.96
CA ASP A 24 -24.41 32.66 -27.82
C ASP A 24 -23.96 31.20 -27.66
N LEU A 25 -23.90 30.48 -28.79
CA LEU A 25 -23.48 29.09 -28.89
C LEU A 25 -22.14 28.85 -28.17
N THR A 26 -21.23 29.83 -28.23
CA THR A 26 -19.92 29.76 -27.60
C THR A 26 -20.02 29.69 -26.08
N GLN A 27 -20.98 30.40 -25.48
CA GLN A 27 -21.20 30.42 -24.04
C GLN A 27 -21.88 29.13 -23.57
N THR A 28 -22.86 28.64 -24.34
CA THR A 28 -23.53 27.35 -24.10
C THR A 28 -22.55 26.17 -24.16
N LEU A 29 -21.66 26.16 -25.15
CA LEU A 29 -20.62 25.13 -25.25
C LEU A 29 -19.62 25.19 -24.08
N ARG A 30 -19.21 26.40 -23.66
CA ARG A 30 -18.37 26.57 -22.45
C ARG A 30 -19.07 26.10 -21.18
N PHE A 31 -20.39 26.32 -21.06
CA PHE A 31 -21.17 25.83 -19.93
C PHE A 31 -21.21 24.30 -19.89
N PHE A 32 -21.47 23.64 -21.03
CA PHE A 32 -21.44 22.18 -21.10
C PHE A 32 -20.04 21.62 -20.83
N GLN A 33 -18.98 22.25 -21.35
CA GLN A 33 -17.61 21.86 -21.05
C GLN A 33 -17.32 21.94 -19.55
N LYS A 34 -17.69 23.06 -18.91
CA LYS A 34 -17.55 23.22 -17.46
C LYS A 34 -18.35 22.16 -16.68
N LEU A 35 -19.55 21.82 -17.13
CA LEU A 35 -20.39 20.82 -16.48
C LEU A 35 -19.79 19.41 -16.59
N VAL A 36 -19.15 19.09 -17.71
CA VAL A 36 -18.39 17.83 -17.88
C VAL A 36 -17.15 17.81 -16.98
N ASP A 37 -16.40 18.90 -16.91
CA ASP A 37 -15.21 19.03 -16.06
C ASP A 37 -15.58 18.93 -14.57
N ASP A 38 -16.67 19.59 -14.17
CA ASP A 38 -17.22 19.51 -12.80
C ASP A 38 -17.71 18.10 -12.46
N ASN A 39 -18.25 17.35 -13.43
CA ASN A 39 -18.69 15.97 -13.20
C ASN A 39 -17.49 15.00 -13.11
N ASN A 40 -16.45 15.20 -13.92
CA ASN A 40 -15.21 14.43 -13.85
C ASN A 40 -14.47 14.66 -12.52
N THR A 41 -14.42 15.90 -12.04
CA THR A 41 -13.82 16.24 -10.75
C THR A 41 -14.67 15.73 -9.57
N LYS A 42 -16.01 15.79 -9.65
CA LYS A 42 -16.90 15.22 -8.62
C LYS A 42 -16.85 13.69 -8.56
N LYS A 43 -16.68 12.99 -9.68
CA LYS A 43 -16.44 11.53 -9.68
C LYS A 43 -15.13 11.16 -9.00
N ALA A 44 -14.11 12.01 -9.04
CA ALA A 44 -12.89 11.83 -8.24
C ALA A 44 -13.14 12.10 -6.73
N SER A 45 -14.07 13.00 -6.40
CA SER A 45 -14.40 13.38 -5.01
C SER A 45 -15.46 12.51 -4.32
N ALA A 46 -16.16 11.62 -5.02
CA ALA A 46 -17.14 10.72 -4.40
C ALA A 46 -16.49 9.56 -3.60
N ASN A 47 -15.17 9.38 -3.71
CA ASN A 47 -14.40 8.43 -2.90
C ASN A 47 -13.84 9.03 -1.59
N THR A 48 -14.12 10.29 -1.28
CA THR A 48 -13.49 11.02 -0.16
C THR A 48 -14.19 10.80 1.19
N GLY A 49 -14.89 9.67 1.37
CA GLY A 49 -15.45 9.24 2.67
C GLY A 49 -14.51 8.34 3.49
N ARG A 50 -13.39 7.91 2.90
CA ARG A 50 -12.31 7.22 3.62
C ARG A 50 -11.08 8.11 3.50
N LEU A 51 -10.53 8.55 4.63
CA LEU A 51 -9.20 9.12 4.74
C LEU A 51 -8.17 8.09 4.26
N ALA A 52 -8.08 7.91 2.94
CA ALA A 52 -7.08 7.10 2.30
C ALA A 52 -5.81 7.95 2.31
N PHE A 53 -5.12 7.98 3.46
CA PHE A 53 -3.79 8.58 3.59
C PHE A 53 -2.98 8.19 2.36
N THR A 54 -2.67 9.18 1.53
CA THR A 54 -1.95 9.00 0.26
C THR A 54 -0.54 8.50 0.50
N HIS A 55 -0.02 8.68 1.72
CA HIS A 55 1.31 8.28 2.16
C HIS A 55 1.25 7.87 3.64
N VAL A 56 1.79 6.69 4.00
CA VAL A 56 2.01 6.37 5.42
C VAL A 56 3.22 7.20 5.88
N PRO A 57 3.13 7.98 6.99
CA PRO A 57 4.24 8.80 7.44
C PRO A 57 5.49 7.96 7.72
N ASN A 58 6.67 8.46 7.35
CA ASN A 58 7.94 7.75 7.58
C ASN A 58 8.19 7.45 9.07
N SER A 59 7.70 8.31 9.97
CA SER A 59 7.75 8.09 11.42
C SER A 59 7.04 6.80 11.85
N VAL A 60 5.99 6.39 11.14
CA VAL A 60 5.29 5.13 11.42
C VAL A 60 6.15 3.95 10.96
N ILE A 61 6.85 4.07 9.84
CA ILE A 61 7.75 3.03 9.33
C ILE A 61 8.93 2.82 10.30
N GLU A 62 9.54 3.89 10.77
CA GLU A 62 10.61 3.84 11.79
C GLU A 62 10.11 3.21 13.10
N SER A 63 8.88 3.56 13.52
CA SER A 63 8.29 2.94 14.71
C SER A 63 8.05 1.43 14.54
N LEU A 64 7.62 0.99 13.35
CA LEU A 64 7.38 -0.42 13.03
C LEU A 64 8.68 -1.25 13.01
N GLN A 65 9.80 -0.65 12.60
CA GLN A 65 11.10 -1.32 12.60
C GLN A 65 11.62 -1.57 14.02
N ASN A 66 11.38 -0.63 14.94
CA ASN A 66 11.84 -0.71 16.33
C ASN A 66 10.89 -1.48 17.26
N MET A 67 9.61 -1.58 16.90
CA MET A 67 8.58 -2.26 17.70
C MET A 67 8.75 -3.79 17.71
N PRO A 68 8.52 -4.50 18.83
CA PRO A 68 8.59 -5.96 18.87
C PRO A 68 7.50 -6.61 18.00
N LEU A 69 7.81 -7.80 17.47
CA LEU A 69 7.02 -8.45 16.39
C LEU A 69 5.55 -8.71 16.76
N HIS A 70 5.30 -9.10 18.02
CA HIS A 70 3.96 -9.34 18.53
C HIS A 70 3.12 -8.06 18.65
N GLU A 71 3.78 -6.92 18.91
CA GLU A 71 3.12 -5.62 18.93
C GLU A 71 2.85 -5.10 17.51
N VAL A 72 3.71 -5.41 16.53
CA VAL A 72 3.52 -5.01 15.13
C VAL A 72 2.19 -5.55 14.57
N GLU A 73 1.89 -6.83 14.78
CA GLU A 73 0.61 -7.39 14.32
C GLU A 73 -0.58 -6.72 14.98
N THR A 74 -0.49 -6.52 16.30
CA THR A 74 -1.56 -5.92 17.10
C THR A 74 -1.80 -4.47 16.67
N PHE A 75 -0.73 -3.73 16.42
CA PHE A 75 -0.74 -2.36 15.94
C PHE A 75 -1.36 -2.24 14.54
N LEU A 76 -0.97 -3.10 13.59
CA LEU A 76 -1.54 -3.11 12.23
C LEU A 76 -3.02 -3.52 12.22
N LYS A 77 -3.47 -4.32 13.19
CA LYS A 77 -4.87 -4.73 13.32
C LYS A 77 -5.75 -3.64 13.94
N THR A 78 -5.25 -2.93 14.94
CA THR A 78 -6.04 -2.00 15.79
C THR A 78 -5.96 -0.55 15.38
N ASN A 79 -4.88 -0.13 14.74
CA ASN A 79 -4.66 1.28 14.43
C ASN A 79 -5.62 1.77 13.32
N ALA A 80 -6.25 2.93 13.57
CA ALA A 80 -7.18 3.59 12.66
C ALA A 80 -6.60 3.88 11.26
N LEU A 81 -5.27 3.98 11.15
CA LEU A 81 -4.57 4.18 9.89
C LEU A 81 -4.58 2.94 8.97
N PHE A 82 -4.72 1.73 9.54
CA PHE A 82 -4.59 0.45 8.83
C PHE A 82 -5.90 -0.35 8.76
N VAL A 83 -7.03 0.35 8.86
CA VAL A 83 -8.37 -0.26 8.81
C VAL A 83 -8.65 -0.89 7.44
N SER A 84 -8.06 -0.37 6.36
CA SER A 84 -8.30 -0.86 5.00
C SER A 84 -7.21 -1.80 4.50
N THR A 85 -7.58 -2.79 3.68
CA THR A 85 -6.62 -3.63 2.95
C THR A 85 -5.71 -2.77 2.06
N ALA A 86 -6.24 -1.70 1.47
CA ALA A 86 -5.48 -0.79 0.62
C ALA A 86 -4.38 -0.04 1.40
N SER A 87 -4.64 0.39 2.65
CA SER A 87 -3.62 1.02 3.50
C SER A 87 -2.49 0.07 3.87
N ILE A 88 -2.80 -1.20 4.14
CA ILE A 88 -1.78 -2.21 4.44
C ILE A 88 -0.98 -2.58 3.19
N ALA A 89 -1.64 -2.70 2.03
CA ALA A 89 -0.96 -2.90 0.76
C ALA A 89 -0.02 -1.73 0.42
N ARG A 90 -0.38 -0.49 0.75
CA ARG A 90 0.51 0.67 0.57
C ARG A 90 1.74 0.59 1.47
N LEU A 91 1.56 0.24 2.74
CA LEU A 91 2.68 0.01 3.67
C LEU A 91 3.62 -1.08 3.14
N ALA A 92 3.08 -2.20 2.65
CA ALA A 92 3.86 -3.28 2.05
C ALA A 92 4.67 -2.80 0.83
N ASN A 93 4.07 -2.00 -0.06
CA ASN A 93 4.78 -1.41 -1.20
C ASN A 93 5.90 -0.45 -0.75
N GLN A 94 5.68 0.36 0.29
CA GLN A 94 6.72 1.26 0.83
C GLN A 94 7.88 0.49 1.46
N LEU A 95 7.62 -0.70 2.02
CA LEU A 95 8.64 -1.62 2.53
C LEU A 95 9.31 -2.44 1.40
N GLY A 96 8.94 -2.23 0.14
CA GLY A 96 9.48 -2.97 -1.01
C GLY A 96 8.97 -4.40 -1.12
N ILE A 97 7.86 -4.75 -0.47
CA ILE A 97 7.23 -6.07 -0.54
C ILE A 97 6.29 -6.08 -1.74
N GLU A 98 6.48 -7.03 -2.66
CA GLU A 98 5.57 -7.22 -3.79
C GLU A 98 4.19 -7.71 -3.31
N VAL A 99 3.16 -6.95 -3.67
CA VAL A 99 1.80 -7.16 -3.16
C VAL A 99 0.87 -7.60 -4.29
N SER A 100 0.18 -8.73 -4.12
CA SER A 100 -0.82 -9.19 -5.08
C SER A 100 -2.20 -8.62 -4.78
N LYS A 101 -2.92 -8.19 -5.82
CA LYS A 101 -4.28 -7.63 -5.72
C LYS A 101 -5.31 -8.58 -5.10
N ARG A 102 -5.01 -9.89 -5.02
CA ARG A 102 -5.91 -10.92 -4.47
C ARG A 102 -5.64 -11.25 -2.99
N GLN A 103 -4.64 -10.63 -2.36
CA GLN A 103 -4.29 -10.94 -0.97
C GLN A 103 -5.31 -10.36 0.02
N SER A 104 -5.67 -11.17 1.01
CA SER A 104 -6.50 -10.74 2.13
C SER A 104 -5.73 -9.81 3.07
N ARG A 105 -6.44 -9.03 3.88
CA ARG A 105 -5.84 -8.10 4.85
C ARG A 105 -4.85 -8.82 5.78
N ASP A 106 -5.23 -9.99 6.30
CA ASP A 106 -4.39 -10.76 7.22
C ASP A 106 -3.15 -11.33 6.52
N ALA A 107 -3.28 -11.76 5.26
CA ALA A 107 -2.13 -12.24 4.48
C ALA A 107 -1.10 -11.12 4.27
N LEU A 108 -1.55 -9.87 4.08
CA LEU A 108 -0.67 -8.71 3.96
C LEU A 108 0.03 -8.39 5.27
N ILE A 109 -0.69 -8.42 6.40
CA ILE A 109 -0.10 -8.23 7.73
C ILE A 109 0.98 -9.26 7.97
N ASN A 110 0.71 -10.54 7.75
CA ASN A 110 1.70 -11.61 7.93
C ASN A 110 2.92 -11.43 7.03
N SER A 111 2.72 -10.97 5.80
CA SER A 111 3.83 -10.70 4.86
C SER A 111 4.73 -9.56 5.36
N ILE A 112 4.13 -8.51 5.93
CA ILE A 112 4.85 -7.39 6.54
C ILE A 112 5.61 -7.86 7.79
N THR A 113 4.94 -8.58 8.69
CA THR A 113 5.57 -9.11 9.92
C THR A 113 6.79 -9.96 9.56
N ARG A 114 6.65 -10.91 8.62
CA ARG A 114 7.74 -11.78 8.19
C ARG A 114 8.91 -11.03 7.55
N ASN A 115 8.64 -9.97 6.80
CA ASN A 115 9.68 -9.12 6.22
C ASN A 115 10.49 -8.40 7.32
N LEU A 116 9.80 -7.85 8.32
CA LEU A 116 10.44 -7.19 9.46
C LEU A 116 11.24 -8.20 10.32
N GLU A 117 10.73 -9.41 10.49
CA GLU A 117 11.46 -10.52 11.15
C GLU A 117 12.78 -10.83 10.44
N ALA A 118 12.73 -11.03 9.13
CA ALA A 118 13.91 -11.31 8.33
C ALA A 118 14.93 -10.15 8.41
N GLY A 119 14.46 -8.90 8.42
CA GLY A 119 15.30 -7.72 8.61
C GLY A 119 16.00 -7.71 9.98
N LYS A 120 15.27 -8.02 11.06
CA LYS A 120 15.84 -8.09 12.41
C LYS A 120 16.84 -9.23 12.56
N MET A 121 16.52 -10.41 12.05
CA MET A 121 17.47 -11.54 12.03
C MET A 121 18.74 -11.22 11.26
N ASN A 122 18.62 -10.61 10.07
CA ASN A 122 19.78 -10.19 9.29
C ASN A 122 20.64 -9.16 10.03
N SER A 123 20.01 -8.27 10.81
CA SER A 123 20.73 -7.31 11.67
C SER A 123 21.48 -8.02 12.80
N ILE A 124 20.84 -8.99 13.47
CA ILE A 124 21.48 -9.79 14.54
C ILE A 124 22.69 -10.55 13.99
N ILE A 125 22.54 -11.28 12.88
CA ILE A 125 23.64 -12.07 12.28
C ILE A 125 24.83 -11.20 11.87
N ARG A 126 24.59 -9.97 11.39
CA ARG A 126 25.66 -9.05 10.96
C ARG A 126 26.34 -8.33 12.12
N ASN A 127 25.62 -8.14 13.23
CA ASN A 127 26.11 -7.40 14.39
C ASN A 127 26.58 -8.30 15.53
N GLU A 128 26.41 -9.63 15.42
CA GLU A 128 27.07 -10.55 16.32
C GLU A 128 28.59 -10.42 16.13
N PRO A 129 29.34 -9.96 17.16
CA PRO A 129 30.78 -10.07 17.13
C PRO A 129 31.09 -11.55 17.00
N THR A 130 31.92 -11.89 16.02
CA THR A 130 32.47 -13.22 15.81
C THR A 130 33.02 -13.71 17.15
N THR A 131 32.20 -14.44 17.90
CA THR A 131 32.62 -15.06 19.14
C THR A 131 33.29 -16.32 18.65
N GLU A 132 34.58 -16.20 18.31
CA GLU A 132 35.43 -17.34 18.06
C GLU A 132 35.27 -18.28 19.26
N LEU A 133 34.55 -19.38 19.04
CA LEU A 133 34.55 -20.52 19.93
C LEU A 133 35.99 -21.02 19.95
N THR A 134 36.79 -20.47 20.86
CA THR A 134 38.08 -21.03 21.23
C THR A 134 37.75 -22.34 21.92
N ILE A 135 37.66 -23.41 21.13
CA ILE A 135 37.63 -24.78 21.64
C ILE A 135 39.01 -24.97 22.25
N THR A 136 39.15 -24.68 23.55
CA THR A 136 40.29 -25.16 24.32
C THR A 136 40.17 -26.68 24.30
N ALA A 137 40.95 -27.30 23.43
CA ALA A 137 41.18 -28.73 23.43
C ALA A 137 41.74 -29.10 24.81
N ASP A 138 40.87 -29.61 25.65
CA ASP A 138 41.21 -30.18 26.94
C ASP A 138 41.96 -31.49 26.64
N THR A 139 43.29 -31.42 26.53
CA THR A 139 44.14 -32.61 26.48
C THR A 139 44.18 -33.24 27.86
N THR A 140 43.16 -34.01 28.20
CA THR A 140 43.21 -34.99 29.28
C THR A 140 44.09 -36.15 28.83
N THR A 141 45.38 -36.04 29.12
CA THR A 141 46.34 -37.13 29.02
C THR A 141 46.01 -38.17 30.09
N ASP A 142 45.41 -39.28 29.67
CA ASP A 142 45.18 -40.48 30.47
C ASP A 142 46.54 -41.15 30.76
N PRO A 143 47.01 -41.25 32.02
CA PRO A 143 48.23 -42.00 32.30
C PRO A 143 47.90 -43.49 32.21
N ALA A 144 48.40 -44.11 31.15
CA ALA A 144 48.45 -45.55 30.99
C ALA A 144 48.97 -46.21 32.27
N LYS A 145 48.16 -47.12 32.84
CA LYS A 145 48.61 -48.12 33.79
C LYS A 145 49.52 -49.10 33.05
N ASP A 146 50.82 -49.01 33.31
CA ASP A 146 51.75 -50.12 33.07
C ASP A 146 51.73 -51.10 34.25
N ASN A 147 51.93 -52.37 33.89
CA ASN A 147 51.88 -53.60 34.70
C ASN A 147 52.71 -53.60 35.98
#